data_AF-A0A8H6E2S0-F1
#
_entry.id   AF-A0A8H6E2S0-F1
#
_cell.length_a   1.000
_cell.length_b   1.000
_cell.length_c   1.000
_cell.angle_alpha   90.00
_cell.angle_beta   90.00
_cell.angle_gamma   90.00
#
_symmetry.space_group_name_H-M   'P 1'
#
loop_
_entity.id
_entity.type
_entity.pdbx_description
1 polymer ?
#
loop_
_entity_poly.entity_id
_entity_poly.type
_entity_poly.pdbx_seq_one_letter_code
_entity_poly.pdbx_strand_id
1 'polypeptide(L)'
;MVGTSARLAQVAVHLSASSSPPPSLNTDTKMTIQAPDQLPWDPNCTQFPSRKELPKIPGAPDGAAWVWGKADEIGRLNLLTPARVKAAAAEIQTGEMIRLDLPLHIPEHPAFGREPFEHKIKTVLKDIVYDDTYSLNPQSGTQWDGFRHFAHIDTKQFYNGTTSTDIEQPTPTSRCSIHHWATHGIAARALLLDYHHYAQTTNTPYDPYTSHPITLAALTACAKSQGIDLRPASQGGDIQIGDILLIRSGFVTRYNELSSEQRAAAAARSHEDVSWAGVSQDQDMVDWLHDCYFAAVAGDSPTFECWPPVPGTGYLHESILALWGMPLGEMWDLERIAARCREIGRWRFFVSSAPANVVGGVGSHANAFAIIIYKTTTTKIPHEVLSPLKHIKATGFPASSRRFKQDSEPTSKHLQLQRLVPHITDPTVNVIFEYRCGDAAGQNMATIAIQAACDKFYISPTAKKLNLKDITLVGQPVSDKSLSLGNIMRTRGVKVLAWGAIEDSACQKILDDLLRGSLPMFPVSAASGGLGTFPAPGILPNTLGSKMVWSRIPQASPRTRTITYGRRDHFGSTGNAVRIVRTVGSSAEASTV
;
A
#
# COMPACT_ATOMS: atom_id res chain seq x y z
N MET A 1 36.09 -26.73 24.18
CA MET A 1 35.73 -25.58 23.30
C MET A 1 36.28 -25.67 21.86
N VAL A 2 37.12 -26.63 21.48
CA VAL A 2 37.80 -26.61 20.15
C VAL A 2 36.85 -26.94 18.97
N GLY A 3 35.99 -27.96 19.09
CA GLY A 3 35.20 -28.47 17.95
C GLY A 3 34.20 -27.51 17.31
N THR A 4 33.73 -26.50 18.04
CA THR A 4 32.75 -25.51 17.52
C THR A 4 33.37 -24.57 16.49
N SER A 5 34.65 -24.21 16.67
CA SER A 5 35.36 -23.28 15.79
C SER A 5 35.58 -23.86 14.39
N ALA A 6 35.95 -25.15 14.29
CA ALA A 6 36.15 -25.83 13.01
C ALA A 6 34.86 -25.89 12.16
N ARG A 7 33.70 -26.12 12.78
CA ARG A 7 32.40 -26.13 12.08
C ARG A 7 32.00 -24.73 11.59
N LEU A 8 32.26 -23.69 12.38
CA LEU A 8 32.04 -22.30 11.96
C LEU A 8 32.96 -21.90 10.80
N ALA A 9 34.22 -22.36 10.79
CA ALA A 9 35.14 -22.13 9.67
C ALA A 9 34.66 -22.80 8.37
N GLN A 10 34.16 -24.04 8.43
CA GLN A 10 33.58 -24.71 7.26
C GLN A 10 32.35 -23.98 6.71
N VAL A 11 31.46 -23.48 7.57
CA VAL A 11 30.31 -22.65 7.17
C VAL A 11 30.76 -21.34 6.52
N ALA A 12 31.77 -20.67 7.07
CA ALA A 12 32.32 -19.44 6.48
C ALA A 12 32.92 -19.68 5.09
N VAL A 13 33.65 -20.79 4.88
CA VAL A 13 34.18 -21.17 3.56
C VAL A 13 33.03 -21.42 2.58
N HIS A 14 31.99 -22.16 2.97
CA HIS A 14 30.85 -22.45 2.10
C HIS A 14 30.10 -21.17 1.67
N LEU A 15 29.90 -20.23 2.61
CA LEU A 15 29.28 -18.92 2.33
C LEU A 15 30.17 -18.01 1.46
N SER A 16 31.50 -18.16 1.52
CA SER A 16 32.42 -17.44 0.62
C SER A 16 32.49 -18.03 -0.79
N ALA A 17 32.17 -19.31 -0.96
CA ALA A 17 32.17 -19.98 -2.26
C ALA A 17 30.90 -19.71 -3.09
N SER A 18 29.78 -19.33 -2.45
CA SER A 18 28.52 -19.03 -3.13
C SER A 18 28.30 -17.55 -3.45
N SER A 19 29.31 -16.69 -3.29
CA SER A 19 29.19 -15.24 -3.52
C SER A 19 29.32 -14.86 -5.00
N SER A 20 28.42 -15.38 -5.84
CA SER A 20 27.90 -14.54 -6.91
C SER A 20 27.40 -13.24 -6.28
N PRO A 21 27.76 -12.05 -6.78
CA PRO A 21 27.20 -10.82 -6.24
C PRO A 21 25.66 -10.91 -6.32
N PRO A 22 24.91 -10.36 -5.34
CA PRO A 22 23.49 -10.16 -5.56
C PRO A 22 23.36 -9.37 -6.87
N PRO A 23 22.47 -9.75 -7.80
CA PRO A 23 22.35 -9.04 -9.06
C PRO A 23 22.09 -7.58 -8.72
N SER A 24 23.01 -6.71 -9.14
CA SER A 24 22.78 -5.28 -9.13
C SER A 24 21.42 -5.06 -9.79
N LEU A 25 20.53 -4.27 -9.17
CA LEU A 25 19.36 -3.80 -9.91
C LEU A 25 19.91 -3.03 -11.10
N ASN A 26 19.87 -3.69 -12.26
CA ASN A 26 20.40 -3.16 -13.48
C ASN A 26 19.36 -2.17 -13.98
N THR A 27 19.45 -0.94 -13.47
CA THR A 27 18.53 0.16 -13.81
C THR A 27 18.54 0.46 -15.31
N ASP A 28 19.57 0.00 -16.01
CA ASP A 28 19.55 -0.29 -17.44
C ASP A 28 18.65 -1.51 -17.77
N THR A 29 17.36 -1.39 -17.46
CA THR A 29 16.31 -2.04 -18.25
C THR A 29 16.40 -1.43 -19.64
N LYS A 30 17.15 -2.09 -20.54
CA LYS A 30 17.22 -1.69 -21.95
C LYS A 30 15.80 -1.62 -22.49
N MET A 31 15.43 -0.45 -23.03
CA MET A 31 14.14 -0.29 -23.70
C MET A 31 14.04 -1.32 -24.83
N THR A 32 13.02 -2.18 -24.73
CA THR A 32 12.71 -3.22 -25.70
C THR A 32 11.39 -2.83 -26.36
N ILE A 33 11.48 -2.51 -27.65
CA ILE A 33 10.37 -2.00 -28.44
C ILE A 33 9.88 -3.13 -29.33
N GLN A 34 8.62 -3.53 -29.16
CA GLN A 34 7.98 -4.51 -30.03
C GLN A 34 7.70 -3.88 -31.40
N ALA A 35 8.15 -4.52 -32.48
CA ALA A 35 7.83 -4.11 -33.84
C ALA A 35 6.42 -4.62 -34.24
N PRO A 36 5.59 -3.81 -34.93
CA PRO A 36 4.22 -4.21 -35.33
C PRO A 36 4.11 -5.59 -35.97
N ASP A 37 4.85 -5.83 -37.06
CA ASP A 37 4.71 -7.04 -37.89
C ASP A 37 5.50 -8.25 -37.36
N GLN A 38 6.28 -8.09 -36.27
CA GLN A 38 7.05 -9.17 -35.66
C GLN A 38 6.14 -10.04 -34.78
N LEU A 39 5.27 -10.83 -35.42
CA LEU A 39 4.33 -11.75 -34.77
C LEU A 39 4.98 -13.14 -34.50
N PRO A 40 4.71 -13.77 -33.34
CA PRO A 40 3.98 -13.23 -32.19
C PRO A 40 4.81 -12.19 -31.42
N TRP A 41 4.12 -11.25 -30.77
CA TRP A 41 4.78 -10.22 -29.95
C TRP A 41 5.39 -10.82 -28.67
N ASP A 42 6.55 -10.31 -28.24
CA ASP A 42 7.16 -10.69 -26.97
C ASP A 42 6.49 -9.93 -25.82
N PRO A 43 5.77 -10.61 -24.89
CA PRO A 43 5.12 -9.94 -23.78
C PRO A 43 6.10 -9.26 -22.82
N ASN A 44 7.41 -9.52 -22.90
CA ASN A 44 8.43 -8.90 -22.07
C ASN A 44 8.88 -7.51 -22.56
N CYS A 45 8.48 -7.07 -23.76
CA CYS A 45 8.81 -5.73 -24.26
C CYS A 45 8.36 -4.61 -23.30
N THR A 46 9.17 -3.55 -23.21
CA THR A 46 8.89 -2.36 -22.38
C THR A 46 8.17 -1.25 -23.14
N GLN A 47 7.94 -1.42 -24.43
CA GLN A 47 7.13 -0.57 -25.28
C GLN A 47 6.48 -1.40 -26.40
N PHE A 48 5.21 -1.11 -26.69
CA PHE A 48 4.43 -1.75 -27.74
C PHE A 48 3.88 -0.69 -28.72
N PRO A 49 3.48 -1.08 -29.95
CA PRO A 49 2.85 -0.19 -30.93
C PRO A 49 1.54 0.44 -30.43
N SER A 50 1.12 1.57 -30.99
CA SER A 50 -0.22 2.12 -30.78
C SER A 50 -1.31 1.33 -31.51
N ARG A 51 -2.60 1.59 -31.19
CA ARG A 51 -3.77 1.06 -31.90
C ARG A 51 -3.73 1.37 -33.40
N LYS A 52 -3.14 2.51 -33.76
CA LYS A 52 -2.93 3.00 -35.14
C LYS A 52 -1.78 2.31 -35.86
N GLU A 53 -0.92 1.61 -35.12
CA GLU A 53 0.23 0.82 -35.61
C GLU A 53 -0.02 -0.70 -35.49
N LEU A 54 -1.27 -1.15 -35.25
CA LEU A 54 -1.59 -2.57 -35.22
C LEU A 54 -1.39 -3.23 -36.60
N PRO A 55 -0.75 -4.41 -36.67
CA PRO A 55 -0.56 -5.13 -37.94
C PRO A 55 -1.91 -5.62 -38.51
N LYS A 56 -2.04 -5.65 -39.84
CA LYS A 56 -3.22 -6.20 -40.50
C LYS A 56 -3.18 -7.73 -40.51
N ILE A 57 -3.81 -8.35 -39.51
CA ILE A 57 -3.85 -9.81 -39.33
C ILE A 57 -4.88 -10.43 -40.32
N PRO A 58 -4.47 -11.32 -41.24
CA PRO A 58 -5.39 -11.87 -42.25
C PRO A 58 -6.56 -12.66 -41.63
N GLY A 59 -7.79 -12.28 -41.98
CA GLY A 59 -9.03 -12.90 -41.50
C GLY A 59 -9.59 -12.30 -40.20
N ALA A 60 -8.80 -11.49 -39.49
CA ALA A 60 -9.25 -10.76 -38.31
C ALA A 60 -10.05 -9.50 -38.68
N PRO A 61 -10.90 -8.97 -37.78
CA PRO A 61 -11.52 -7.67 -37.94
C PRO A 61 -10.50 -6.52 -37.88
N ASP A 62 -10.87 -5.35 -38.39
CA ASP A 62 -10.04 -4.16 -38.28
C ASP A 62 -9.91 -3.70 -36.82
N GLY A 63 -8.68 -3.39 -36.39
CA GLY A 63 -8.36 -3.04 -35.00
C GLY A 63 -8.16 -4.22 -34.05
N ALA A 64 -8.18 -5.47 -34.56
CA ALA A 64 -7.85 -6.66 -33.78
C ALA A 64 -6.36 -6.72 -33.40
N ALA A 65 -6.07 -7.00 -32.14
CA ALA A 65 -4.73 -7.19 -31.58
C ALA A 65 -4.48 -8.66 -31.21
N TRP A 66 -4.69 -9.57 -32.17
CA TRP A 66 -4.50 -11.03 -32.01
C TRP A 66 -3.01 -11.42 -32.14
N VAL A 67 -2.18 -10.74 -31.36
CA VAL A 67 -0.73 -10.63 -31.56
C VAL A 67 0.11 -11.67 -30.81
N TRP A 68 -0.46 -12.36 -29.83
CA TRP A 68 0.25 -13.34 -28.98
C TRP A 68 0.42 -14.72 -29.65
N GLY A 69 -0.26 -14.95 -30.77
CA GLY A 69 -0.14 -16.16 -31.59
C GLY A 69 -1.46 -16.90 -31.78
N LYS A 70 -1.54 -17.76 -32.81
CA LYS A 70 -2.79 -18.44 -33.25
C LYS A 70 -3.37 -19.47 -32.26
N ALA A 71 -2.65 -19.76 -31.19
CA ALA A 71 -3.05 -20.67 -30.11
C ALA A 71 -3.05 -19.97 -28.74
N ASP A 72 -3.04 -18.64 -28.72
CA ASP A 72 -3.26 -17.88 -27.49
C ASP A 72 -4.75 -17.85 -27.11
N GLU A 73 -4.99 -18.02 -25.83
CA GLU A 73 -6.31 -18.13 -25.20
C GLU A 73 -6.45 -17.16 -24.00
N ILE A 74 -5.39 -16.43 -23.64
CA ILE A 74 -5.34 -15.56 -22.45
C ILE A 74 -5.15 -14.08 -22.77
N GLY A 75 -4.84 -13.73 -24.03
CA GLY A 75 -4.87 -12.35 -24.52
C GLY A 75 -3.90 -11.45 -23.76
N ARG A 76 -4.36 -10.27 -23.32
CA ARG A 76 -3.57 -9.31 -22.54
C ARG A 76 -3.13 -9.82 -21.16
N LEU A 77 -3.63 -10.97 -20.67
CA LEU A 77 -3.02 -11.63 -19.50
C LEU A 77 -1.58 -12.09 -19.76
N ASN A 78 -1.16 -12.28 -21.02
CA ASN A 78 0.26 -12.47 -21.38
C ASN A 78 1.16 -11.33 -20.88
N LEU A 79 0.62 -10.12 -20.67
CA LEU A 79 1.36 -8.98 -20.10
C LEU A 79 1.71 -9.16 -18.62
N LEU A 80 1.07 -10.09 -17.90
CA LEU A 80 1.38 -10.45 -16.52
C LEU A 80 2.61 -11.38 -16.43
N THR A 81 3.71 -10.99 -17.09
CA THR A 81 4.94 -11.79 -17.09
C THR A 81 5.54 -11.90 -15.68
N PRO A 82 6.31 -12.96 -15.36
CA PRO A 82 6.90 -13.15 -14.04
C PRO A 82 7.71 -11.95 -13.52
N ALA A 83 8.29 -11.14 -14.41
CA ALA A 83 8.96 -9.90 -14.07
C ALA A 83 7.99 -8.82 -13.57
N ARG A 84 6.85 -8.61 -14.25
CA ARG A 84 5.84 -7.62 -13.87
C ARG A 84 5.06 -8.02 -12.62
N VAL A 85 4.68 -9.30 -12.50
CA VAL A 85 4.04 -9.84 -11.28
C VAL A 85 4.96 -9.68 -10.05
N LYS A 86 6.25 -9.98 -10.21
CA LYS A 86 7.25 -9.77 -9.15
C LYS A 86 7.47 -8.30 -8.81
N ALA A 87 7.37 -7.39 -9.79
CA ALA A 87 7.44 -5.96 -9.55
C ALA A 87 6.21 -5.42 -8.80
N ALA A 88 5.01 -5.92 -9.13
CA ALA A 88 3.76 -5.57 -8.47
C ALA A 88 3.76 -5.89 -6.96
N ALA A 89 4.50 -6.93 -6.53
CA ALA A 89 4.68 -7.25 -5.12
C ALA A 89 5.34 -6.12 -4.28
N ALA A 90 5.96 -5.11 -4.91
CA ALA A 90 6.47 -3.93 -4.20
C ALA A 90 5.36 -3.00 -3.64
N GLU A 91 4.12 -3.15 -4.12
CA GLU A 91 2.93 -2.52 -3.53
C GLU A 91 2.44 -3.23 -2.26
N ILE A 92 2.89 -4.45 -1.98
CA ILE A 92 2.55 -5.18 -0.74
C ILE A 92 3.44 -4.66 0.38
N GLN A 93 2.91 -3.78 1.24
CA GLN A 93 3.68 -3.29 2.41
C GLN A 93 2.92 -3.34 3.74
N THR A 94 1.59 -3.38 3.75
CA THR A 94 0.81 -3.48 5.01
C THR A 94 0.38 -4.90 5.34
N GLY A 95 0.12 -5.73 4.33
CA GLY A 95 -0.63 -6.98 4.50
C GLY A 95 -2.14 -6.78 4.76
N GLU A 96 -2.64 -5.54 4.72
CA GLU A 96 -4.07 -5.23 4.78
C GLU A 96 -4.71 -5.67 3.47
N MET A 97 -5.48 -6.76 3.56
CA MET A 97 -6.28 -7.30 2.47
C MET A 97 -7.68 -6.68 2.45
N ILE A 98 -8.14 -6.34 1.25
CA ILE A 98 -9.47 -5.77 0.98
C ILE A 98 -10.10 -6.60 -0.12
N ARG A 99 -11.23 -7.26 0.17
CA ARG A 99 -12.01 -7.99 -0.84
C ARG A 99 -12.65 -6.98 -1.79
N LEU A 100 -12.73 -7.33 -3.07
CA LEU A 100 -13.32 -6.53 -4.16
C LEU A 100 -14.57 -7.19 -4.77
N ASP A 101 -15.01 -8.33 -4.20
CA ASP A 101 -16.27 -8.98 -4.55
C ASP A 101 -17.42 -8.48 -3.66
N LEU A 102 -18.55 -8.18 -4.27
CA LEU A 102 -19.84 -8.12 -3.59
C LEU A 102 -20.23 -9.52 -3.08
N PRO A 103 -21.11 -9.64 -2.06
CA PRO A 103 -21.73 -10.91 -1.70
C PRO A 103 -22.49 -11.49 -2.91
N LEU A 104 -22.43 -12.81 -3.15
CA LEU A 104 -23.01 -13.43 -4.36
C LEU A 104 -24.53 -13.21 -4.56
N HIS A 105 -25.26 -12.81 -3.52
CA HIS A 105 -26.69 -12.45 -3.59
C HIS A 105 -26.94 -10.96 -3.91
N ILE A 106 -25.90 -10.19 -4.24
CA ILE A 106 -25.95 -8.78 -4.57
C ILE A 106 -25.45 -8.60 -6.02
N PRO A 107 -26.21 -7.94 -6.91
CA PRO A 107 -27.55 -7.38 -6.69
C PRO A 107 -28.65 -8.45 -6.42
N GLU A 108 -29.59 -8.10 -5.54
CA GLU A 108 -30.81 -8.90 -5.22
C GLU A 108 -31.62 -9.24 -6.49
N HIS A 109 -31.63 -8.28 -7.42
CA HIS A 109 -32.24 -8.38 -8.73
C HIS A 109 -31.18 -8.00 -9.77
N PRO A 110 -30.60 -8.98 -10.48
CA PRO A 110 -29.67 -8.70 -11.57
C PRO A 110 -30.36 -7.99 -12.74
N ALA A 111 -29.62 -7.13 -13.43
CA ALA A 111 -30.08 -6.47 -14.65
C ALA A 111 -30.13 -7.44 -15.84
N PHE A 112 -30.70 -6.98 -16.97
CA PHE A 112 -30.75 -7.72 -18.25
C PHE A 112 -31.45 -9.08 -18.20
N GLY A 113 -32.29 -9.33 -17.19
CA GLY A 113 -32.99 -10.60 -16.99
C GLY A 113 -32.11 -11.76 -16.55
N ARG A 114 -30.86 -11.49 -16.11
CA ARG A 114 -29.93 -12.51 -15.59
C ARG A 114 -30.47 -13.10 -14.27
N GLU A 115 -30.23 -14.38 -14.01
CA GLU A 115 -30.82 -15.11 -12.88
C GLU A 115 -30.20 -14.70 -11.52
N PRO A 116 -31.00 -14.51 -10.46
CA PRO A 116 -30.48 -14.25 -9.12
C PRO A 116 -29.77 -15.50 -8.55
N PHE A 117 -28.80 -15.27 -7.67
CA PHE A 117 -28.07 -16.34 -6.98
C PHE A 117 -28.96 -17.11 -6.00
N GLU A 118 -29.02 -18.43 -6.14
CA GLU A 118 -29.63 -19.32 -5.15
C GLU A 118 -28.56 -20.03 -4.32
N HIS A 119 -28.76 -20.05 -3.00
CA HIS A 119 -27.95 -20.87 -2.07
C HIS A 119 -28.88 -21.76 -1.23
N LYS A 120 -28.60 -23.08 -1.23
CA LYS A 120 -29.39 -24.09 -0.51
C LYS A 120 -28.45 -24.95 0.35
N ILE A 121 -28.64 -24.91 1.68
CA ILE A 121 -27.92 -25.77 2.63
C ILE A 121 -28.47 -27.20 2.56
N LYS A 122 -27.59 -28.18 2.40
CA LYS A 122 -27.90 -29.61 2.37
C LYS A 122 -27.42 -30.26 3.68
N THR A 123 -28.34 -30.77 4.48
CA THR A 123 -27.98 -31.57 5.65
C THR A 123 -27.48 -32.94 5.20
N VAL A 124 -26.23 -33.30 5.52
CA VAL A 124 -25.66 -34.64 5.27
C VAL A 124 -25.83 -35.51 6.51
N LEU A 125 -25.52 -34.97 7.68
CA LEU A 125 -25.79 -35.57 8.97
C LEU A 125 -26.21 -34.45 9.94
N LYS A 126 -27.46 -34.48 10.39
CA LYS A 126 -28.04 -33.41 11.21
C LYS A 126 -27.17 -33.14 12.45
N ASP A 127 -26.98 -31.86 12.75
CA ASP A 127 -26.18 -31.34 13.87
C ASP A 127 -24.67 -31.66 13.81
N ILE A 128 -24.17 -32.22 12.69
CA ILE A 128 -22.75 -32.63 12.54
C ILE A 128 -22.14 -32.24 11.18
N VAL A 129 -22.82 -32.50 10.04
CA VAL A 129 -22.27 -32.29 8.68
C VAL A 129 -23.32 -31.65 7.76
N TYR A 130 -22.93 -30.56 7.11
CA TYR A 130 -23.73 -29.80 6.16
C TYR A 130 -22.87 -29.46 4.93
N ASP A 131 -23.41 -29.73 3.74
CA ASP A 131 -22.90 -29.21 2.47
C ASP A 131 -23.77 -28.00 2.04
N ASP A 132 -23.39 -27.32 0.97
CA ASP A 132 -24.25 -26.39 0.24
C ASP A 132 -24.35 -26.72 -1.26
N THR A 133 -25.33 -26.11 -1.93
CA THR A 133 -25.41 -26.05 -3.40
C THR A 133 -25.73 -24.62 -3.83
N TYR A 134 -25.06 -24.15 -4.88
CA TYR A 134 -25.27 -22.84 -5.49
C TYR A 134 -25.89 -22.98 -6.88
N SER A 135 -26.85 -22.12 -7.20
CA SER A 135 -27.20 -21.80 -8.58
C SER A 135 -26.74 -20.37 -8.85
N LEU A 136 -25.92 -20.17 -9.88
CA LEU A 136 -25.26 -18.89 -10.17
C LEU A 136 -25.12 -18.73 -11.68
N ASN A 137 -25.72 -17.67 -12.21
CA ASN A 137 -25.27 -17.07 -13.46
C ASN A 137 -24.04 -16.19 -13.13
N PRO A 138 -22.83 -16.45 -13.67
CA PRO A 138 -21.63 -15.68 -13.34
C PRO A 138 -21.75 -14.19 -13.67
N GLN A 139 -22.61 -13.84 -14.62
CA GLN A 139 -22.85 -12.47 -15.05
C GLN A 139 -23.79 -11.67 -14.13
N SER A 140 -24.34 -12.28 -13.07
CA SER A 140 -25.34 -11.64 -12.20
C SER A 140 -24.79 -10.74 -11.09
N GLY A 141 -23.46 -10.66 -10.90
CA GLY A 141 -22.83 -9.90 -9.80
C GLY A 141 -21.37 -9.55 -10.10
N THR A 142 -20.49 -9.50 -9.10
CA THR A 142 -19.07 -9.15 -9.35
C THR A 142 -18.36 -10.19 -10.22
N GLN A 143 -17.98 -9.81 -11.44
CA GLN A 143 -17.61 -10.75 -12.49
C GLN A 143 -16.29 -10.43 -13.23
N TRP A 144 -15.86 -11.43 -14.00
CA TRP A 144 -15.01 -11.34 -15.17
C TRP A 144 -15.74 -11.93 -16.37
N ASP A 145 -15.83 -11.16 -17.46
CA ASP A 145 -16.32 -11.64 -18.73
C ASP A 145 -15.17 -12.17 -19.58
N GLY A 146 -15.30 -13.43 -20.00
CA GLY A 146 -14.34 -14.12 -20.84
C GLY A 146 -14.50 -13.75 -22.31
N PHE A 147 -13.53 -14.15 -23.14
CA PHE A 147 -13.56 -13.87 -24.57
C PHE A 147 -14.68 -14.60 -25.34
N ARG A 148 -15.54 -15.36 -24.66
CA ARG A 148 -16.80 -15.93 -25.19
C ARG A 148 -18.03 -15.05 -24.93
N HIS A 149 -17.94 -14.01 -24.10
CA HIS A 149 -19.10 -13.22 -23.69
C HIS A 149 -19.61 -12.33 -24.84
N PHE A 150 -18.73 -11.58 -25.49
CA PHE A 150 -19.08 -10.63 -26.54
C PHE A 150 -18.24 -10.87 -27.80
N ALA A 151 -18.88 -10.94 -28.96
CA ALA A 151 -18.22 -11.02 -30.27
C ALA A 151 -18.12 -9.64 -30.92
N HIS A 152 -17.17 -9.45 -31.83
CA HIS A 152 -17.19 -8.32 -32.74
C HIS A 152 -18.42 -8.36 -33.64
N ILE A 153 -19.22 -7.29 -33.64
CA ILE A 153 -20.60 -7.33 -34.10
C ILE A 153 -20.70 -7.59 -35.60
N ASP A 154 -19.86 -6.97 -36.43
CA ASP A 154 -19.98 -7.12 -37.89
C ASP A 154 -19.51 -8.48 -38.41
N THR A 155 -18.50 -9.07 -37.78
CA THR A 155 -17.89 -10.34 -38.24
C THR A 155 -18.40 -11.58 -37.49
N LYS A 156 -19.09 -11.40 -36.35
CA LYS A 156 -19.48 -12.47 -35.41
C LYS A 156 -18.30 -13.33 -34.92
N GLN A 157 -17.09 -12.76 -34.94
CA GLN A 157 -15.88 -13.40 -34.42
C GLN A 157 -15.61 -12.93 -32.98
N PHE A 158 -15.31 -13.88 -32.11
CA PHE A 158 -14.74 -13.70 -30.79
C PHE A 158 -13.21 -13.60 -30.90
N TYR A 159 -12.49 -13.56 -29.77
CA TYR A 159 -11.03 -13.43 -29.75
C TYR A 159 -10.29 -14.49 -30.58
N ASN A 160 -9.19 -14.09 -31.22
CA ASN A 160 -8.26 -14.95 -31.98
C ASN A 160 -8.92 -15.78 -33.11
N GLY A 161 -10.05 -15.32 -33.66
CA GLY A 161 -10.79 -15.97 -34.75
C GLY A 161 -11.76 -17.07 -34.31
N THR A 162 -12.09 -17.14 -33.02
CA THR A 162 -13.11 -18.06 -32.47
C THR A 162 -14.51 -17.65 -32.94
N THR A 163 -15.39 -18.61 -33.21
CA THR A 163 -16.77 -18.34 -33.68
C THR A 163 -17.83 -18.99 -32.78
N SER A 164 -19.12 -18.81 -33.08
CA SER A 164 -20.18 -19.50 -32.31
C SER A 164 -20.09 -21.03 -32.42
N THR A 165 -19.58 -21.58 -33.52
CA THR A 165 -19.38 -23.04 -33.68
C THR A 165 -18.30 -23.62 -32.76
N ASP A 166 -17.46 -22.79 -32.14
CA ASP A 166 -16.52 -23.20 -31.08
C ASP A 166 -17.17 -23.27 -29.68
N ILE A 167 -18.37 -22.71 -29.53
CA ILE A 167 -19.03 -22.45 -28.24
C ILE A 167 -20.33 -23.26 -28.11
N GLU A 168 -21.06 -23.40 -29.21
CA GLU A 168 -22.37 -24.04 -29.27
C GLU A 168 -22.29 -25.59 -29.35
N GLN A 169 -23.40 -26.23 -28.98
CA GLN A 169 -23.58 -27.68 -29.12
C GLN A 169 -23.86 -28.04 -30.58
N PRO A 170 -23.45 -29.24 -31.08
CA PRO A 170 -23.06 -30.43 -30.32
C PRO A 170 -21.54 -30.64 -30.12
N THR A 171 -20.69 -29.75 -30.62
CA THR A 171 -19.23 -29.94 -30.60
C THR A 171 -18.48 -28.68 -30.14
N PRO A 172 -18.71 -28.19 -28.90
CA PRO A 172 -17.99 -27.04 -28.36
C PRO A 172 -16.50 -27.38 -28.18
N THR A 173 -15.63 -26.43 -28.49
CA THR A 173 -14.19 -26.51 -28.23
C THR A 173 -13.85 -25.87 -26.88
N SER A 174 -12.56 -25.83 -26.53
CA SER A 174 -12.04 -25.13 -25.35
C SER A 174 -11.59 -23.69 -25.62
N ARG A 175 -11.71 -23.18 -26.85
CA ARG A 175 -11.22 -21.84 -27.26
C ARG A 175 -11.90 -20.71 -26.49
N CYS A 176 -11.19 -19.62 -26.19
CA CYS A 176 -11.67 -18.43 -25.49
C CYS A 176 -12.23 -18.64 -24.07
N SER A 177 -12.06 -19.84 -23.49
CA SER A 177 -12.73 -20.22 -22.24
C SER A 177 -11.97 -19.84 -20.96
N ILE A 178 -12.72 -19.43 -19.94
CA ILE A 178 -12.22 -18.89 -18.67
C ILE A 178 -11.24 -19.80 -17.90
N HIS A 179 -11.28 -21.11 -18.10
CA HIS A 179 -10.33 -22.06 -17.47
C HIS A 179 -8.86 -21.80 -17.82
N HIS A 180 -8.56 -21.24 -19.00
CA HIS A 180 -7.20 -20.85 -19.38
C HIS A 180 -6.67 -19.74 -18.46
N TRP A 181 -7.52 -18.77 -18.11
CA TRP A 181 -7.18 -17.67 -17.21
C TRP A 181 -7.07 -18.16 -15.76
N ALA A 182 -7.96 -19.08 -15.34
CA ALA A 182 -7.88 -19.72 -14.04
C ALA A 182 -6.59 -20.56 -13.87
N THR A 183 -6.08 -21.14 -14.97
CA THR A 183 -4.84 -21.92 -15.00
C THR A 183 -3.59 -21.02 -15.00
N HIS A 184 -3.65 -19.85 -15.65
CA HIS A 184 -2.59 -18.84 -15.59
C HIS A 184 -2.54 -18.09 -14.24
N GLY A 185 -3.72 -17.80 -13.68
CA GLY A 185 -3.91 -16.93 -12.52
C GLY A 185 -3.84 -15.43 -12.85
N ILE A 186 -4.46 -14.60 -12.01
CA ILE A 186 -4.42 -13.13 -12.14
C ILE A 186 -3.76 -12.55 -10.89
N ALA A 187 -2.61 -11.91 -11.08
CA ALA A 187 -1.85 -11.21 -10.04
C ALA A 187 -1.13 -10.03 -10.69
N ALA A 188 -1.43 -8.81 -10.27
CA ALA A 188 -1.01 -7.60 -10.98
C ALA A 188 -0.81 -6.40 -10.05
N ARG A 189 -0.28 -5.32 -10.61
CA ARG A 189 -0.44 -3.98 -10.04
C ARG A 189 -1.77 -3.42 -10.55
N ALA A 190 -2.54 -2.79 -9.68
CA ALA A 190 -3.77 -2.11 -10.04
C ALA A 190 -3.65 -0.59 -9.90
N LEU A 191 -4.45 0.13 -10.69
CA LEU A 191 -4.63 1.58 -10.64
C LEU A 191 -6.12 1.90 -10.46
N LEU A 192 -6.48 2.59 -9.38
CA LEU A 192 -7.86 2.97 -9.11
C LEU A 192 -8.14 4.43 -9.46
N LEU A 193 -9.17 4.69 -10.27
CA LEU A 193 -9.73 6.01 -10.55
C LEU A 193 -11.11 6.13 -9.87
N ASP A 194 -11.17 6.96 -8.83
CA ASP A 194 -12.36 7.26 -8.03
C ASP A 194 -13.14 8.43 -8.65
N TYR A 195 -13.71 8.17 -9.82
CA TYR A 195 -14.48 9.16 -10.58
C TYR A 195 -15.68 9.66 -9.76
N HIS A 196 -16.36 8.76 -9.04
CA HIS A 196 -17.51 9.12 -8.21
C HIS A 196 -17.15 10.15 -7.13
N HIS A 197 -16.08 9.92 -6.36
CA HIS A 197 -15.65 10.90 -5.37
C HIS A 197 -15.13 12.19 -6.00
N TYR A 198 -14.38 12.09 -7.11
CA TYR A 198 -13.95 13.26 -7.88
C TYR A 198 -15.15 14.14 -8.26
N ALA A 199 -16.14 13.58 -8.94
CA ALA A 199 -17.33 14.29 -9.40
C ALA A 199 -18.16 14.90 -8.26
N GLN A 200 -18.29 14.20 -7.12
CA GLN A 200 -18.86 14.77 -5.90
C GLN A 200 -18.08 16.01 -5.43
N THR A 201 -16.75 15.93 -5.32
CA THR A 201 -15.93 17.05 -4.83
C THR A 201 -15.81 18.22 -5.81
N THR A 202 -15.97 17.99 -7.12
CA THR A 202 -16.01 19.04 -8.14
C THR A 202 -17.42 19.57 -8.42
N ASN A 203 -18.45 19.10 -7.70
CA ASN A 203 -19.86 19.41 -7.94
C ASN A 203 -20.29 19.15 -9.40
N THR A 204 -19.82 18.04 -9.98
CA THR A 204 -20.19 17.57 -11.31
C THR A 204 -21.42 16.66 -11.19
N PRO A 205 -22.63 17.11 -11.57
CA PRO A 205 -23.85 16.36 -11.32
C PRO A 205 -24.02 15.21 -12.31
N TYR A 206 -24.17 13.99 -11.79
CA TYR A 206 -24.63 12.80 -12.51
C TYR A 206 -25.24 11.81 -11.49
N ASP A 207 -26.04 10.85 -11.95
CA ASP A 207 -26.46 9.69 -11.15
C ASP A 207 -25.89 8.43 -11.83
N PRO A 208 -25.18 7.53 -11.13
CA PRO A 208 -24.68 6.30 -11.75
C PRO A 208 -25.78 5.36 -12.30
N TYR A 209 -27.05 5.58 -11.91
CA TYR A 209 -28.22 4.84 -12.43
C TYR A 209 -28.83 5.46 -13.70
N THR A 210 -28.24 6.52 -14.26
CA THR A 210 -28.62 7.11 -15.55
C THR A 210 -27.46 7.09 -16.54
N SER A 211 -27.74 7.31 -17.82
CA SER A 211 -26.70 7.34 -18.87
C SER A 211 -25.79 8.55 -18.68
N HIS A 212 -24.50 8.30 -18.41
CA HIS A 212 -23.49 9.35 -18.26
C HIS A 212 -22.12 8.85 -18.77
N PRO A 213 -21.62 9.38 -19.91
CA PRO A 213 -20.34 8.96 -20.47
C PRO A 213 -19.16 9.60 -19.73
N ILE A 214 -18.40 8.78 -19.02
CA ILE A 214 -17.17 9.18 -18.34
C ILE A 214 -16.05 9.24 -19.39
N THR A 215 -15.81 10.43 -19.96
CA THR A 215 -14.83 10.66 -21.04
C THR A 215 -13.39 10.62 -20.56
N LEU A 216 -12.42 10.46 -21.48
CA LEU A 216 -11.00 10.43 -21.14
C LEU A 216 -10.55 11.75 -20.48
N ALA A 217 -11.10 12.89 -20.91
CA ALA A 217 -10.85 14.18 -20.27
C ALA A 217 -11.31 14.22 -18.81
N ALA A 218 -12.45 13.59 -18.50
CA ALA A 218 -12.98 13.49 -17.15
C ALA A 218 -12.15 12.53 -16.27
N LEU A 219 -11.74 11.37 -16.80
CA LEU A 219 -10.80 10.47 -16.11
C LEU A 219 -9.44 11.14 -15.89
N THR A 220 -8.93 11.92 -16.85
CA THR A 220 -7.67 12.67 -16.72
C THR A 220 -7.74 13.72 -15.62
N ALA A 221 -8.87 14.42 -15.47
CA ALA A 221 -9.07 15.38 -14.40
C ALA A 221 -9.18 14.70 -13.02
N CYS A 222 -9.87 13.56 -12.93
CA CYS A 222 -9.92 12.68 -11.75
C CYS A 222 -8.52 12.18 -11.35
N ALA A 223 -7.78 11.58 -12.28
CA ALA A 223 -6.41 11.13 -12.05
C ALA A 223 -5.48 12.27 -11.61
N LYS A 224 -5.64 13.47 -12.17
CA LYS A 224 -4.88 14.66 -11.78
C LYS A 224 -5.20 15.12 -10.35
N SER A 225 -6.45 15.05 -9.87
CA SER A 225 -6.76 15.33 -8.46
C SER A 225 -6.19 14.26 -7.53
N GLN A 226 -6.10 13.02 -8.01
CA GLN A 226 -5.47 11.88 -7.34
C GLN A 226 -3.92 11.92 -7.36
N GLY A 227 -3.30 12.81 -8.14
CA GLY A 227 -1.85 12.92 -8.28
C GLY A 227 -1.22 11.85 -9.17
N ILE A 228 -1.91 11.47 -10.26
CA ILE A 228 -1.55 10.43 -11.23
C ILE A 228 -1.48 11.05 -12.63
N ASP A 229 -0.48 10.69 -13.43
CA ASP A 229 -0.44 10.97 -14.87
C ASP A 229 -0.95 9.76 -15.67
N LEU A 230 -2.05 9.90 -16.41
CA LEU A 230 -2.67 8.82 -17.20
C LEU A 230 -1.94 8.48 -18.51
N ARG A 231 -0.76 9.04 -18.78
CA ARG A 231 0.02 8.62 -19.94
C ARG A 231 0.75 7.29 -19.64
N PRO A 232 1.02 6.46 -20.66
CA PRO A 232 1.91 5.31 -20.50
C PRO A 232 3.30 5.72 -19.98
N ALA A 233 3.98 4.84 -19.25
CA ALA A 233 5.32 5.09 -18.73
C ALA A 233 6.36 5.37 -19.84
N SER A 234 6.17 4.82 -21.05
CA SER A 234 6.97 5.13 -22.24
C SER A 234 6.85 6.61 -22.68
N GLN A 235 5.77 7.29 -22.30
CA GLN A 235 5.55 8.72 -22.48
C GLN A 235 5.86 9.53 -21.20
N GLY A 236 6.30 8.88 -20.12
CA GLY A 236 6.62 9.50 -18.83
C GLY A 236 5.44 9.72 -17.88
N GLY A 237 4.32 8.99 -18.04
CA GLY A 237 3.24 8.94 -17.06
C GLY A 237 3.38 7.78 -16.05
N ASP A 238 2.33 7.54 -15.24
CA ASP A 238 2.36 6.58 -14.12
C ASP A 238 1.96 5.15 -14.48
N ILE A 239 1.27 4.96 -15.62
CA ILE A 239 0.71 3.67 -16.06
C ILE A 239 1.82 2.76 -16.57
N GLN A 240 1.86 1.53 -16.09
CA GLN A 240 2.80 0.50 -16.53
C GLN A 240 2.06 -0.55 -17.36
N ILE A 241 2.74 -1.10 -18.37
CA ILE A 241 2.26 -2.24 -19.14
C ILE A 241 1.89 -3.37 -18.18
N GLY A 242 0.72 -3.96 -18.35
CA GLY A 242 0.20 -5.04 -17.50
C GLY A 242 -0.44 -4.57 -16.18
N ASP A 243 -0.64 -3.26 -15.98
CA ASP A 243 -1.54 -2.76 -14.92
C ASP A 243 -2.98 -3.26 -15.14
N ILE A 244 -3.74 -3.42 -14.06
CA ILE A 244 -5.20 -3.56 -14.10
C ILE A 244 -5.84 -2.21 -13.77
N LEU A 245 -6.66 -1.69 -14.68
CA LEU A 245 -7.40 -0.44 -14.47
C LEU A 245 -8.70 -0.73 -13.71
N LEU A 246 -8.94 0.01 -12.63
CA LEU A 246 -10.16 -0.05 -11.84
C LEU A 246 -10.83 1.33 -11.87
N ILE A 247 -12.09 1.41 -12.29
CA ILE A 247 -12.86 2.68 -12.34
C ILE A 247 -14.08 2.56 -11.42
N ARG A 248 -14.19 3.49 -10.46
CA ARG A 248 -15.35 3.63 -9.58
C ARG A 248 -16.29 4.72 -10.12
N SER A 249 -17.30 4.31 -10.88
CA SER A 249 -18.40 5.16 -11.33
C SER A 249 -19.48 5.37 -10.26
N GLY A 250 -19.50 4.58 -9.19
CA GLY A 250 -20.33 4.80 -8.00
C GLY A 250 -21.66 4.06 -7.97
N PHE A 251 -21.87 3.09 -8.87
CA PHE A 251 -23.05 2.22 -8.85
C PHE A 251 -23.17 1.48 -7.50
N VAL A 252 -22.07 0.98 -6.93
CA VAL A 252 -22.13 0.25 -5.64
C VAL A 252 -22.47 1.20 -4.48
N THR A 253 -21.99 2.44 -4.48
CA THR A 253 -22.48 3.47 -3.53
C THR A 253 -23.99 3.61 -3.63
N ARG A 254 -24.48 3.80 -4.86
CA ARG A 254 -25.88 4.14 -5.13
C ARG A 254 -26.82 2.97 -4.85
N TYR A 255 -26.40 1.74 -5.17
CA TYR A 255 -27.11 0.52 -4.81
C TYR A 255 -27.38 0.48 -3.30
N ASN A 256 -26.36 0.74 -2.49
CA ASN A 256 -26.46 0.72 -1.02
C ASN A 256 -27.38 1.81 -0.44
N GLU A 257 -27.57 2.94 -1.12
CA GLU A 257 -28.51 4.01 -0.73
C GLU A 257 -29.98 3.67 -1.02
N LEU A 258 -30.25 2.86 -2.05
CA LEU A 258 -31.60 2.57 -2.55
C LEU A 258 -32.29 1.46 -1.74
N SER A 259 -33.63 1.51 -1.69
CA SER A 259 -34.46 0.42 -1.15
C SER A 259 -34.52 -0.79 -2.08
N SER A 260 -34.97 -1.95 -1.58
CA SER A 260 -35.10 -3.17 -2.39
C SER A 260 -36.05 -2.97 -3.58
N GLU A 261 -37.15 -2.24 -3.38
CA GLU A 261 -38.11 -1.89 -4.45
C GLU A 261 -37.48 -0.99 -5.52
N GLN A 262 -36.61 -0.05 -5.11
CA GLN A 262 -35.89 0.82 -6.04
C GLN A 262 -34.79 0.08 -6.80
N ARG A 263 -34.09 -0.85 -6.15
CA ARG A 263 -33.12 -1.77 -6.78
C ARG A 263 -33.82 -2.66 -7.81
N ALA A 264 -34.95 -3.26 -7.45
CA ALA A 264 -35.78 -4.06 -8.34
C ALA A 264 -36.26 -3.26 -9.56
N ALA A 265 -36.80 -2.05 -9.35
CA ALA A 265 -37.27 -1.19 -10.44
C ALA A 265 -36.13 -0.76 -11.39
N ALA A 266 -34.92 -0.52 -10.88
CA ALA A 266 -33.77 -0.16 -11.70
C ALA A 266 -33.20 -1.34 -12.51
N ALA A 267 -33.29 -2.57 -11.97
CA ALA A 267 -32.87 -3.80 -12.64
C ALA A 267 -33.90 -4.28 -13.69
N ALA A 268 -35.19 -4.08 -13.42
CA ALA A 268 -36.32 -4.47 -14.28
C ALA A 268 -36.66 -3.43 -15.38
N ARG A 269 -35.75 -2.51 -15.70
CA ARG A 269 -35.90 -1.60 -16.83
C ARG A 269 -35.90 -2.37 -18.15
N SER A 270 -36.64 -1.84 -19.13
CA SER A 270 -36.67 -2.39 -20.50
C SER A 270 -35.29 -2.29 -21.17
N HIS A 271 -35.11 -2.93 -22.34
CA HIS A 271 -33.86 -2.80 -23.10
C HIS A 271 -33.65 -1.37 -23.61
N GLU A 272 -34.74 -0.63 -23.77
CA GLU A 272 -34.82 0.75 -24.23
C GLU A 272 -34.59 1.78 -23.10
N ASP A 273 -35.01 1.47 -21.86
CA ASP A 273 -34.92 2.37 -20.69
C ASP A 273 -33.70 2.11 -19.80
N VAL A 274 -33.11 0.90 -19.86
CA VAL A 274 -31.93 0.55 -19.06
C VAL A 274 -30.78 1.50 -19.40
N SER A 275 -30.15 2.05 -18.36
CA SER A 275 -29.10 3.06 -18.51
C SER A 275 -28.22 3.15 -17.27
N TRP A 276 -26.92 3.34 -17.47
CA TRP A 276 -25.89 3.28 -16.43
C TRP A 276 -24.73 4.22 -16.76
N ALA A 277 -24.12 4.82 -15.74
CA ALA A 277 -22.89 5.59 -15.92
C ALA A 277 -21.69 4.66 -16.06
N GLY A 278 -20.80 4.99 -16.99
CA GLY A 278 -19.65 4.15 -17.29
C GLY A 278 -18.69 4.81 -18.25
N VAL A 279 -17.66 4.06 -18.64
CA VAL A 279 -16.59 4.51 -19.52
C VAL A 279 -17.14 4.91 -20.89
N SER A 280 -16.79 6.10 -21.37
CA SER A 280 -17.17 6.59 -22.70
C SER A 280 -16.52 5.76 -23.81
N GLN A 281 -17.25 5.47 -24.88
CA GLN A 281 -16.78 4.71 -26.04
C GLN A 281 -16.11 5.59 -27.12
N ASP A 282 -15.83 6.87 -26.83
CA ASP A 282 -15.17 7.79 -27.77
C ASP A 282 -13.76 7.31 -28.19
N GLN A 283 -13.33 7.69 -29.40
CA GLN A 283 -12.07 7.17 -29.96
C GLN A 283 -10.83 7.57 -29.15
N ASP A 284 -10.86 8.68 -28.40
CA ASP A 284 -9.77 9.07 -27.50
C ASP A 284 -9.65 8.06 -26.35
N MET A 285 -10.78 7.65 -25.75
CA MET A 285 -10.81 6.58 -24.74
C MET A 285 -10.38 5.22 -25.32
N VAL A 286 -10.88 4.85 -26.51
CA VAL A 286 -10.57 3.55 -27.13
C VAL A 286 -9.08 3.46 -27.48
N ASP A 287 -8.47 4.53 -28.01
CA ASP A 287 -7.02 4.61 -28.20
C ASP A 287 -6.27 4.55 -26.87
N TRP A 288 -6.70 5.28 -25.84
CA TRP A 288 -6.04 5.31 -24.54
C TRP A 288 -6.06 3.96 -23.81
N LEU A 289 -7.21 3.27 -23.78
CA LEU A 289 -7.36 1.92 -23.21
C LEU A 289 -6.49 0.90 -23.95
N HIS A 290 -6.37 1.06 -25.27
CA HIS A 290 -5.47 0.21 -26.05
C HIS A 290 -4.00 0.50 -25.71
N ASP A 291 -3.55 1.75 -25.86
CA ASP A 291 -2.14 2.16 -25.87
C ASP A 291 -1.50 2.21 -24.47
N CYS A 292 -2.31 2.17 -23.40
CA CYS A 292 -1.84 1.95 -22.05
C CYS A 292 -1.43 0.51 -21.75
N TYR A 293 -1.81 -0.46 -22.60
CA TYR A 293 -1.50 -1.88 -22.42
C TYR A 293 -1.84 -2.43 -21.03
N PHE A 294 -3.05 -2.11 -20.55
CA PHE A 294 -3.62 -2.75 -19.37
C PHE A 294 -3.75 -4.27 -19.59
N ALA A 295 -3.44 -5.07 -18.57
CA ALA A 295 -3.67 -6.52 -18.62
C ALA A 295 -5.16 -6.87 -18.59
N ALA A 296 -5.95 -6.06 -17.88
CA ALA A 296 -7.41 -6.17 -17.73
C ALA A 296 -8.00 -4.82 -17.29
N VAL A 297 -9.31 -4.66 -17.42
CA VAL A 297 -10.06 -3.51 -16.90
C VAL A 297 -11.26 -3.97 -16.10
N ALA A 298 -11.63 -3.26 -15.04
CA ALA A 298 -12.87 -3.51 -14.32
C ALA A 298 -13.46 -2.23 -13.69
N GLY A 299 -14.73 -2.30 -13.32
CA GLY A 299 -15.40 -1.21 -12.61
C GLY A 299 -16.55 -1.70 -11.74
N ASP A 300 -17.16 -0.78 -11.00
CA ASP A 300 -18.32 -1.06 -10.14
C ASP A 300 -19.66 -0.97 -10.88
N SER A 301 -19.67 -0.51 -12.14
CA SER A 301 -20.87 -0.39 -13.00
C SER A 301 -21.37 -1.76 -13.53
N PRO A 302 -22.69 -1.93 -13.81
CA PRO A 302 -23.27 -3.15 -14.42
C PRO A 302 -23.06 -3.31 -15.93
N THR A 303 -22.31 -2.40 -16.57
CA THR A 303 -21.96 -2.48 -18.00
C THR A 303 -20.49 -2.14 -18.31
N PHE A 304 -19.69 -1.77 -17.30
CA PHE A 304 -18.39 -1.08 -17.40
C PHE A 304 -18.40 0.24 -18.23
N GLU A 305 -18.74 0.16 -19.51
CA GLU A 305 -19.01 1.26 -20.41
C GLU A 305 -20.34 1.98 -20.12
N CYS A 306 -20.50 3.20 -20.63
CA CYS A 306 -21.73 3.97 -20.52
C CYS A 306 -22.88 3.29 -21.26
N TRP A 307 -24.03 3.11 -20.60
CA TRP A 307 -25.20 2.49 -21.23
C TRP A 307 -26.41 3.45 -21.29
N PRO A 308 -27.16 3.50 -22.41
CA PRO A 308 -26.78 2.98 -23.73
C PRO A 308 -25.49 3.67 -24.24
N PRO A 309 -24.77 3.07 -25.21
CA PRO A 309 -23.58 3.68 -25.79
C PRO A 309 -23.85 5.03 -26.46
N VAL A 310 -22.83 5.88 -26.53
CA VAL A 310 -22.92 7.18 -27.20
C VAL A 310 -23.22 6.96 -28.70
N PRO A 311 -24.23 7.61 -29.31
CA PRO A 311 -24.62 7.35 -30.69
C PRO A 311 -23.45 7.46 -31.68
N GLY A 312 -23.19 6.36 -32.42
CA GLY A 312 -22.12 6.28 -33.42
C GLY A 312 -20.73 5.89 -32.90
N THR A 313 -20.58 5.52 -31.63
CA THR A 313 -19.27 5.13 -31.05
C THR A 313 -18.98 3.62 -31.03
N GLY A 314 -19.99 2.77 -31.21
CA GLY A 314 -19.85 1.31 -31.08
C GLY A 314 -19.93 0.84 -29.62
N TYR A 315 -19.47 -0.38 -29.34
CA TYR A 315 -19.39 -0.93 -27.98
C TYR A 315 -17.94 -1.07 -27.53
N LEU A 316 -17.65 -0.75 -26.28
CA LEU A 316 -16.34 -1.05 -25.70
C LEU A 316 -16.14 -2.56 -25.50
N HIS A 317 -17.20 -3.31 -25.20
CA HIS A 317 -17.18 -4.77 -25.07
C HIS A 317 -16.51 -5.50 -26.24
N GLU A 318 -16.86 -5.19 -27.50
CA GLU A 318 -16.24 -5.85 -28.66
C GLU A 318 -14.77 -5.46 -28.84
N SER A 319 -14.41 -4.20 -28.57
CA SER A 319 -13.02 -3.74 -28.62
C SER A 319 -12.17 -4.45 -27.56
N ILE A 320 -12.65 -4.45 -26.32
CA ILE A 320 -11.97 -5.01 -25.15
C ILE A 320 -11.85 -6.54 -25.28
N LEU A 321 -12.95 -7.25 -25.45
CA LEU A 321 -12.98 -8.72 -25.40
C LEU A 321 -12.58 -9.36 -26.75
N ALA A 322 -13.27 -9.01 -27.85
CA ALA A 322 -13.11 -9.71 -29.12
C ALA A 322 -11.89 -9.21 -29.91
N LEU A 323 -11.68 -7.89 -30.02
CA LEU A 323 -10.57 -7.35 -30.79
C LEU A 323 -9.24 -7.48 -30.05
N TRP A 324 -9.15 -7.12 -28.76
CA TRP A 324 -7.87 -7.06 -28.05
C TRP A 324 -7.56 -8.25 -27.13
N GLY A 325 -8.56 -9.04 -26.76
CA GLY A 325 -8.39 -10.10 -25.76
C GLY A 325 -8.01 -9.54 -24.39
N MET A 326 -8.68 -8.48 -23.94
CA MET A 326 -8.50 -7.89 -22.61
C MET A 326 -9.68 -8.28 -21.72
N PRO A 327 -9.48 -8.91 -20.55
CA PRO A 327 -10.55 -9.16 -19.59
C PRO A 327 -11.27 -7.88 -19.15
N LEU A 328 -12.60 -7.99 -19.04
CA LEU A 328 -13.53 -6.96 -18.59
C LEU A 328 -14.22 -7.44 -17.31
N GLY A 329 -14.28 -6.60 -16.27
CA GLY A 329 -14.97 -6.92 -15.01
C GLY A 329 -16.05 -5.91 -14.63
N GLU A 330 -17.24 -6.41 -14.27
CA GLU A 330 -18.41 -5.61 -13.87
C GLU A 330 -18.73 -5.75 -12.38
N MET A 331 -19.36 -4.73 -11.79
CA MET A 331 -19.88 -4.74 -10.42
C MET A 331 -18.86 -5.10 -9.32
N TRP A 332 -17.62 -4.62 -9.43
CA TRP A 332 -16.60 -4.76 -8.38
C TRP A 332 -16.90 -3.87 -7.16
N ASP A 333 -16.74 -4.38 -5.94
CA ASP A 333 -16.79 -3.55 -4.72
C ASP A 333 -15.50 -2.73 -4.62
N LEU A 334 -15.58 -1.49 -5.09
CA LEU A 334 -14.51 -0.51 -5.01
C LEU A 334 -14.62 0.42 -3.80
N GLU A 335 -15.66 0.31 -2.96
CA GLU A 335 -15.97 1.26 -1.88
C GLU A 335 -14.86 1.30 -0.83
N ARG A 336 -14.55 0.13 -0.26
CA ARG A 336 -13.56 0.03 0.80
C ARG A 336 -12.16 0.37 0.29
N ILE A 337 -11.78 -0.09 -0.90
CA ILE A 337 -10.45 0.23 -1.46
C ILE A 337 -10.32 1.72 -1.81
N ALA A 338 -11.37 2.37 -2.33
CA ALA A 338 -11.38 3.81 -2.56
C ALA A 338 -11.24 4.63 -1.27
N ALA A 339 -11.96 4.26 -0.20
CA ALA A 339 -11.81 4.90 1.11
C ALA A 339 -10.36 4.82 1.63
N ARG A 340 -9.74 3.63 1.59
CA ARG A 340 -8.36 3.41 2.05
C ARG A 340 -7.34 4.12 1.16
N CYS A 341 -7.54 4.17 -0.16
CA CYS A 341 -6.70 4.92 -1.09
C CYS A 341 -6.72 6.44 -0.80
N ARG A 342 -7.88 7.00 -0.43
CA ARG A 342 -8.03 8.42 -0.04
C ARG A 342 -7.31 8.74 1.27
N GLU A 343 -7.51 7.94 2.33
CA GLU A 343 -6.81 8.11 3.61
C GLU A 343 -5.27 8.07 3.44
N ILE A 344 -4.78 7.14 2.63
CA ILE A 344 -3.36 6.91 2.41
C ILE A 344 -2.80 7.94 1.42
N GLY A 345 -3.60 8.44 0.48
CA GLY A 345 -3.15 9.26 -0.65
C GLY A 345 -2.27 8.45 -1.62
N ARG A 346 -2.66 7.21 -1.91
CA ARG A 346 -2.03 6.34 -2.93
C ARG A 346 -3.10 5.46 -3.57
N TRP A 347 -3.10 5.47 -4.90
CA TRP A 347 -4.12 4.89 -5.77
C TRP A 347 -3.60 3.69 -6.58
N ARG A 348 -2.48 3.13 -6.12
CA ARG A 348 -1.81 1.95 -6.67
C ARG A 348 -1.63 0.94 -5.56
N PHE A 349 -1.92 -0.31 -5.87
CA PHE A 349 -1.88 -1.44 -4.95
C PHE A 349 -1.64 -2.75 -5.72
N PHE A 350 -1.34 -3.83 -4.99
CA PHE A 350 -1.34 -5.17 -5.58
C PHE A 350 -2.78 -5.68 -5.66
N VAL A 351 -3.14 -6.37 -6.73
CA VAL A 351 -4.43 -7.08 -6.84
C VAL A 351 -4.18 -8.53 -7.25
N SER A 352 -5.00 -9.44 -6.73
CA SER A 352 -5.07 -10.80 -7.24
C SER A 352 -6.53 -11.23 -7.40
N SER A 353 -6.77 -12.12 -8.34
CA SER A 353 -8.05 -12.72 -8.65
C SER A 353 -7.83 -14.18 -9.06
N ALA A 354 -8.75 -15.05 -8.65
CA ALA A 354 -8.75 -16.46 -9.02
C ALA A 354 -10.12 -16.86 -9.60
N PRO A 355 -10.33 -16.67 -10.93
CA PRO A 355 -11.53 -17.11 -11.63
C PRO A 355 -11.79 -18.62 -11.44
N ALA A 356 -13.05 -19.04 -11.48
CA ALA A 356 -13.39 -20.45 -11.39
C ALA A 356 -12.85 -21.23 -12.60
N ASN A 357 -12.26 -22.40 -12.33
CA ASN A 357 -11.67 -23.28 -13.35
C ASN A 357 -12.76 -24.10 -14.08
N VAL A 358 -13.57 -23.41 -14.90
CA VAL A 358 -14.71 -23.99 -15.63
C VAL A 358 -14.34 -24.17 -17.10
N VAL A 359 -14.04 -25.40 -17.51
CA VAL A 359 -13.76 -25.75 -18.91
C VAL A 359 -15.00 -25.49 -19.76
N GLY A 360 -14.84 -24.75 -20.87
CA GLY A 360 -15.94 -24.27 -21.71
C GLY A 360 -16.66 -23.01 -21.18
N GLY A 361 -16.38 -22.60 -19.94
CA GLY A 361 -17.03 -21.45 -19.29
C GLY A 361 -16.80 -20.12 -20.00
N VAL A 362 -17.85 -19.28 -20.02
CA VAL A 362 -17.95 -18.00 -20.72
C VAL A 362 -17.36 -16.83 -19.92
N GLY A 363 -17.47 -16.88 -18.59
CA GLY A 363 -16.92 -15.91 -17.64
C GLY A 363 -16.90 -16.52 -16.24
N SER A 364 -16.66 -15.72 -15.21
CA SER A 364 -16.66 -16.19 -13.80
C SER A 364 -16.95 -15.05 -12.82
N HIS A 365 -17.17 -15.40 -11.55
CA HIS A 365 -17.02 -14.44 -10.46
C HIS A 365 -15.59 -13.87 -10.46
N ALA A 366 -15.39 -12.62 -10.00
CA ALA A 366 -14.03 -12.07 -9.96
C ALA A 366 -13.14 -12.80 -8.94
N ASN A 367 -13.67 -13.13 -7.76
CA ASN A 367 -12.93 -13.71 -6.63
C ASN A 367 -11.64 -12.92 -6.35
N ALA A 368 -11.81 -11.61 -6.17
CA ALA A 368 -10.75 -10.61 -6.23
C ALA A 368 -10.46 -9.93 -4.88
N PHE A 369 -9.18 -9.63 -4.64
CA PHE A 369 -8.73 -8.85 -3.49
C PHE A 369 -7.55 -7.95 -3.80
N ALA A 370 -7.54 -6.78 -3.19
CA ALA A 370 -6.40 -5.86 -3.14
C ALA A 370 -5.54 -6.09 -1.89
N ILE A 371 -4.23 -5.86 -2.01
CA ILE A 371 -3.31 -5.70 -0.87
C ILE A 371 -2.59 -4.35 -1.01
N ILE A 372 -2.64 -3.54 0.05
CA ILE A 372 -2.22 -2.14 -0.01
C ILE A 372 -0.87 -1.85 0.68
N ILE A 373 -0.50 -0.57 0.61
CA ILE A 373 0.78 0.00 1.01
C ILE A 373 0.56 1.15 2.01
N TYR A 374 1.36 1.21 3.08
CA TYR A 374 1.31 2.35 3.98
C TYR A 374 1.94 3.58 3.35
N LYS A 375 1.28 4.73 3.54
CA LYS A 375 1.98 6.01 3.57
C LYS A 375 2.89 6.00 4.80
N THR A 376 4.16 5.62 4.63
CA THR A 376 5.19 6.02 5.59
C THR A 376 5.29 7.54 5.53
N THR A 377 4.57 8.24 6.41
CA THR A 377 4.47 9.70 6.47
C THR A 377 5.78 10.34 6.92
N THR A 378 6.81 10.19 6.09
CA THR A 378 7.95 11.09 6.04
C THR A 378 7.43 12.36 5.40
N THR A 379 6.84 13.24 6.21
CA THR A 379 6.23 14.49 5.75
C THR A 379 7.24 15.24 4.88
N LYS A 380 6.96 15.37 3.57
CA LYS A 380 7.76 16.21 2.68
C LYS A 380 7.45 17.67 3.00
N ILE A 381 8.12 18.19 4.01
CA ILE A 381 8.02 19.58 4.43
C ILE A 381 8.39 20.48 3.23
N PRO A 382 7.62 21.54 2.92
CA PRO A 382 7.88 22.41 1.78
C PRO A 382 9.31 22.94 1.74
N HIS A 383 9.89 23.03 0.53
CA HIS A 383 11.30 23.36 0.35
C HIS A 383 11.68 24.75 0.90
N GLU A 384 10.71 25.65 1.00
CA GLU A 384 10.81 26.99 1.60
C GLU A 384 11.13 26.92 3.10
N VAL A 385 10.47 26.03 3.84
CA VAL A 385 10.69 25.78 5.28
C VAL A 385 12.05 25.12 5.53
N LEU A 386 12.61 24.42 4.54
CA LEU A 386 13.96 23.86 4.61
C LEU A 386 15.07 24.92 4.42
N SER A 387 14.77 26.10 3.88
CA SER A 387 15.79 27.12 3.62
C SER A 387 16.49 27.67 4.89
N PRO A 388 15.80 27.98 6.01
CA PRO A 388 16.48 28.44 7.23
C PRO A 388 17.20 27.30 7.96
N LEU A 389 16.71 26.06 7.84
CA LEU A 389 17.33 24.87 8.40
C LEU A 389 18.64 24.51 7.69
N LYS A 390 18.73 24.72 6.37
CA LYS A 390 19.98 24.62 5.61
C LYS A 390 21.04 25.63 6.11
N HIS A 391 20.65 26.85 6.45
CA HIS A 391 21.57 27.83 7.05
C HIS A 391 22.14 27.40 8.42
N ILE A 392 21.34 26.79 9.30
CA ILE A 392 21.85 26.26 10.60
C ILE A 392 22.97 25.24 10.37
N LYS A 393 22.84 24.42 9.33
CA LYS A 393 23.85 23.43 8.90
C LYS A 393 25.12 24.08 8.33
N ALA A 394 25.01 25.26 7.72
CA ALA A 394 26.09 25.92 6.99
C ALA A 394 26.95 26.87 7.85
N THR A 395 26.37 27.59 8.82
CA THR A 395 27.09 28.69 9.52
C THR A 395 26.99 28.69 11.05
N GLY A 396 26.06 27.94 11.67
CA GLY A 396 25.78 28.07 13.10
C GLY A 396 26.53 27.11 14.03
N PHE A 397 26.53 25.81 13.72
CA PHE A 397 26.91 24.78 14.70
C PHE A 397 28.41 24.63 15.02
N PRO A 398 29.35 24.75 14.05
CA PRO A 398 30.77 24.61 14.33
C PRO A 398 31.30 25.63 15.36
N ALA A 399 30.85 26.88 15.27
CA ALA A 399 31.22 27.95 16.22
C ALA A 399 30.76 27.63 17.66
N SER A 400 29.60 27.00 17.82
CA SER A 400 29.06 26.59 19.12
C SER A 400 29.84 25.45 19.78
N SER A 401 30.59 24.64 19.01
CA SER A 401 31.30 23.47 19.55
C SER A 401 32.39 23.83 20.57
N ARG A 402 33.16 24.91 20.34
CA ARG A 402 34.13 25.43 21.30
C ARG A 402 33.46 25.85 22.60
N ARG A 403 32.30 26.52 22.52
CA ARG A 403 31.55 26.97 23.70
C ARG A 403 31.01 25.80 24.50
N PHE A 404 30.35 24.83 23.86
CA PHE A 404 29.91 23.61 24.54
C PHE A 404 31.07 22.86 25.21
N LYS A 405 32.26 22.84 24.61
CA LYS A 405 33.48 22.29 25.23
C LYS A 405 33.89 23.08 26.48
N GLN A 406 34.07 24.40 26.35
CA GLN A 406 34.40 25.31 27.46
C GLN A 406 33.37 25.25 28.61
N ASP A 407 32.11 24.99 28.29
CA ASP A 407 31.02 24.99 29.27
C ASP A 407 30.76 23.63 29.94
N SER A 408 31.20 22.52 29.33
CA SER A 408 31.00 21.14 29.83
C SER A 408 32.23 20.54 30.53
N GLU A 409 33.43 20.69 29.97
CA GLU A 409 34.65 20.04 30.51
C GLU A 409 35.02 20.48 31.95
N PRO A 410 34.83 21.75 32.38
CA PRO A 410 35.08 22.15 33.77
C PRO A 410 34.22 21.44 34.82
N THR A 411 33.16 20.72 34.43
CA THR A 411 32.32 19.98 35.38
C THR A 411 32.95 18.67 35.88
N SER A 412 33.98 18.13 35.20
CA SER A 412 34.74 16.97 35.70
C SER A 412 36.13 16.86 35.06
N LYS A 413 37.15 16.74 35.91
CA LYS A 413 38.56 16.50 35.50
C LYS A 413 38.80 15.20 34.71
N HIS A 414 37.80 14.33 34.61
CA HIS A 414 37.87 13.06 33.86
C HIS A 414 37.12 13.11 32.52
N LEU A 415 36.44 14.21 32.20
CA LEU A 415 35.48 14.32 31.10
C LEU A 415 36.02 15.25 30.00
N GLN A 416 36.15 14.70 28.78
CA GLN A 416 36.65 15.43 27.61
C GLN A 416 35.71 15.28 26.42
N LEU A 417 35.17 16.37 25.90
CA LEU A 417 34.24 16.39 24.76
C LEU A 417 34.99 16.04 23.46
N GLN A 418 34.68 14.86 22.92
CA GLN A 418 35.27 14.35 21.68
C GLN A 418 34.52 14.88 20.45
N ARG A 419 33.18 14.84 20.48
CA ARG A 419 32.34 15.15 19.32
C ARG A 419 30.94 15.62 19.71
N LEU A 420 30.39 16.50 18.87
CA LEU A 420 28.98 16.89 18.85
C LEU A 420 28.38 16.41 17.53
N VAL A 421 27.31 15.61 17.59
CA VAL A 421 26.63 15.09 16.39
C VAL A 421 25.18 15.59 16.37
N PRO A 422 24.86 16.62 15.57
CA PRO A 422 23.48 17.08 15.41
C PRO A 422 22.71 16.15 14.45
N HIS A 423 21.58 15.64 14.94
CA HIS A 423 20.58 14.90 14.19
C HIS A 423 19.31 15.74 14.09
N ILE A 424 18.80 15.97 12.87
CA ILE A 424 17.56 16.72 12.65
C ILE A 424 16.42 15.71 12.50
N THR A 425 15.41 15.83 13.37
CA THR A 425 14.19 15.03 13.41
C THR A 425 13.03 15.99 13.64
N ASP A 426 12.55 16.55 12.52
CA ASP A 426 11.66 17.71 12.48
C ASP A 426 10.42 17.55 13.37
N PRO A 427 9.98 18.58 14.13
CA PRO A 427 10.50 19.95 14.23
C PRO A 427 11.61 20.11 15.30
N THR A 428 12.42 19.08 15.54
CA THR A 428 13.37 19.05 16.68
C THR A 428 14.79 18.67 16.30
N VAL A 429 15.76 19.36 16.89
CA VAL A 429 17.19 19.05 16.73
C VAL A 429 17.65 18.23 17.93
N ASN A 430 18.10 17.00 17.68
CA ASN A 430 18.70 16.12 18.67
C ASN A 430 20.23 16.24 18.58
N VAL A 431 20.88 16.78 19.60
CA VAL A 431 22.35 16.91 19.67
C VAL A 431 22.90 15.80 20.54
N ILE A 432 23.71 14.91 19.96
CA ILE A 432 24.44 13.89 20.72
C ILE A 432 25.79 14.47 21.14
N PHE A 433 26.10 14.38 22.43
CA PHE A 433 27.39 14.73 23.00
C PHE A 433 28.16 13.43 23.27
N GLU A 434 29.36 13.31 22.71
CA GLU A 434 30.26 12.16 22.89
C GLU A 434 31.47 12.59 23.72
N TYR A 435 31.61 12.01 24.92
CA TYR A 435 32.72 12.30 25.84
C TYR A 435 33.63 11.08 26.01
N ARG A 436 34.92 11.33 26.26
CA ARG A 436 35.83 10.40 26.91
C ARG A 436 35.77 10.67 28.42
N CYS A 437 35.62 9.64 29.25
CA CYS A 437 35.32 9.76 30.68
C CYS A 437 36.38 9.11 31.60
N GLY A 438 37.61 8.93 31.10
CA GLY A 438 38.62 8.08 31.73
C GLY A 438 38.15 6.63 31.85
N ASP A 439 38.55 5.96 32.92
CA ASP A 439 38.19 4.56 33.22
C ASP A 439 36.82 4.41 33.92
N ALA A 440 36.07 5.51 34.08
CA ALA A 440 34.81 5.54 34.81
C ALA A 440 33.58 5.34 33.90
N ALA A 441 32.52 4.74 34.47
CA ALA A 441 31.20 4.66 33.85
C ALA A 441 30.50 6.03 33.81
N GLY A 442 31.02 6.94 32.99
CA GLY A 442 30.78 8.39 33.03
C GLY A 442 29.39 8.89 32.64
N GLN A 443 28.33 8.09 32.76
CA GLN A 443 26.95 8.48 32.41
C GLN A 443 26.48 9.69 33.24
N ASN A 444 26.65 9.64 34.58
CA ASN A 444 26.26 10.74 35.46
C ASN A 444 27.11 12.00 35.21
N MET A 445 28.42 11.85 34.99
CA MET A 445 29.31 12.96 34.64
C MET A 445 28.89 13.61 33.32
N ALA A 446 28.57 12.83 32.29
CA ALA A 446 28.11 13.33 31.00
C ALA A 446 26.75 14.05 31.13
N THR A 447 25.80 13.54 31.91
CA THR A 447 24.51 14.22 32.15
C THR A 447 24.72 15.60 32.79
N ILE A 448 25.55 15.69 33.85
CA ILE A 448 25.86 16.96 34.52
C ILE A 448 26.58 17.93 33.58
N ALA A 449 27.59 17.45 32.84
CA ALA A 449 28.36 18.24 31.90
C ALA A 449 27.51 18.82 30.76
N ILE A 450 26.54 18.06 30.28
CA ILE A 450 25.60 18.53 29.25
C ILE A 450 24.60 19.53 29.83
N GLN A 451 24.03 19.27 31.02
CA GLN A 451 23.08 20.19 31.65
C GLN A 451 23.71 21.59 31.81
N ALA A 452 24.90 21.66 32.42
CA ALA A 452 25.62 22.92 32.60
C ALA A 452 25.92 23.65 31.29
N ALA A 453 26.21 22.91 30.20
CA ALA A 453 26.45 23.50 28.89
C ALA A 453 25.17 23.90 28.15
N CYS A 454 24.05 23.21 28.39
CA CYS A 454 22.72 23.55 27.89
C CYS A 454 22.16 24.80 28.58
N ASP A 455 22.27 24.91 29.90
CA ASP A 455 21.76 26.05 30.68
C ASP A 455 22.45 27.36 30.24
N LYS A 456 23.78 27.33 30.14
CA LYS A 456 24.60 28.44 29.63
C LYS A 456 24.39 28.74 28.15
N PHE A 457 23.95 27.77 27.35
CA PHE A 457 23.57 27.99 25.95
C PHE A 457 22.19 28.63 25.85
N TYR A 458 21.21 28.20 26.67
CA TYR A 458 19.84 28.70 26.67
C TYR A 458 19.75 30.22 26.92
N ILE A 459 20.56 30.73 27.85
CA ILE A 459 20.64 32.18 28.15
C ILE A 459 21.44 33.00 27.12
N SER A 460 22.07 32.35 26.13
CA SER A 460 22.99 33.02 25.20
C SER A 460 22.28 33.90 24.15
N PRO A 461 22.96 34.94 23.61
CA PRO A 461 22.45 35.69 22.45
C PRO A 461 22.17 34.80 21.24
N THR A 462 22.90 33.69 21.08
CA THR A 462 22.71 32.70 20.01
C THR A 462 21.37 31.96 20.16
N ALA A 463 21.02 31.51 21.36
CA ALA A 463 19.73 30.87 21.63
C ALA A 463 18.55 31.82 21.40
N LYS A 464 18.68 33.08 21.82
CA LYS A 464 17.71 34.15 21.53
C LYS A 464 17.53 34.36 20.02
N LYS A 465 18.63 34.46 19.26
CA LYS A 465 18.61 34.59 17.79
C LYS A 465 18.00 33.36 17.07
N LEU A 466 18.03 32.18 17.69
CA LEU A 466 17.42 30.95 17.17
C LEU A 466 15.93 30.80 17.53
N ASN A 467 15.36 31.69 18.37
CA ASN A 467 14.02 31.57 18.96
C ASN A 467 13.82 30.20 19.66
N LEU A 468 14.80 29.84 20.50
CA LEU A 468 14.81 28.60 21.27
C LEU A 468 13.72 28.62 22.35
N LYS A 469 12.84 27.61 22.35
CA LYS A 469 11.70 27.52 23.29
C LYS A 469 12.02 26.72 24.56
N ASP A 470 12.74 25.62 24.43
CA ASP A 470 13.11 24.71 25.52
C ASP A 470 14.33 23.86 25.11
N ILE A 471 15.04 23.33 26.12
CA ILE A 471 16.09 22.32 25.96
C ILE A 471 15.79 21.14 26.90
N THR A 472 15.34 20.02 26.33
CA THR A 472 15.08 18.80 27.10
C THR A 472 16.27 17.85 27.04
N LEU A 473 16.84 17.47 28.19
CA LEU A 473 17.85 16.42 28.29
C LEU A 473 17.17 15.04 28.31
N VAL A 474 17.62 14.10 27.48
CA VAL A 474 16.95 12.79 27.32
C VAL A 474 17.97 11.64 27.26
N GLY A 475 17.94 10.74 28.24
CA GLY A 475 18.83 9.56 28.27
C GLY A 475 18.40 8.40 27.34
N GLN A 476 17.19 8.44 26.79
CA GLN A 476 16.60 7.34 26.00
C GLN A 476 17.12 7.20 24.54
N PRO A 477 17.58 8.23 23.80
CA PRO A 477 18.05 8.04 22.42
C PRO A 477 19.32 7.20 22.29
N VAL A 478 20.12 7.07 23.35
CA VAL A 478 21.44 6.40 23.36
C VAL A 478 21.52 5.39 24.51
N SER A 479 20.49 4.57 24.69
CA SER A 479 20.46 3.56 25.75
C SER A 479 21.34 2.34 25.41
N ASP A 480 22.33 2.11 26.27
CA ASP A 480 23.23 0.94 26.19
C ASP A 480 22.54 -0.39 26.60
N LYS A 481 21.29 -0.33 27.10
CA LYS A 481 20.54 -1.46 27.66
C LYS A 481 19.04 -1.49 27.29
N SER A 482 18.60 -0.71 26.31
CA SER A 482 17.21 -0.80 25.80
C SER A 482 17.14 -0.44 24.30
N LEU A 483 15.98 -0.67 23.68
CA LEU A 483 15.73 -0.23 22.30
C LEU A 483 15.68 1.31 22.24
N SER A 484 16.27 1.91 21.21
CA SER A 484 16.20 3.36 20.96
C SER A 484 16.10 3.66 19.47
N LEU A 485 15.56 4.83 19.13
CA LEU A 485 15.53 5.32 17.75
C LEU A 485 16.96 5.50 17.18
N GLY A 486 17.94 5.84 18.04
CA GLY A 486 19.35 5.90 17.66
C GLY A 486 19.91 4.53 17.24
N ASN A 487 19.59 3.47 17.98
CA ASN A 487 20.01 2.09 17.69
C ASN A 487 19.35 1.55 16.41
N ILE A 488 18.13 2.00 16.08
CA ILE A 488 17.45 1.68 14.81
C ILE A 488 18.12 2.39 13.62
N MET A 489 18.52 3.66 13.80
CA MET A 489 19.14 4.48 12.76
C MET A 489 20.65 4.23 12.56
N ARG A 490 21.32 3.59 13.53
CA ARG A 490 22.74 3.18 13.47
C ARG A 490 22.97 1.88 14.24
N THR A 491 23.04 0.76 13.54
CA THR A 491 23.50 -0.51 14.13
C THR A 491 25.03 -0.56 14.20
N ARG A 492 25.58 -1.12 15.29
CA ARG A 492 26.97 -1.60 15.32
C ARG A 492 26.96 -3.09 14.94
N GLY A 493 27.08 -3.36 13.64
CA GLY A 493 27.04 -4.72 13.09
C GLY A 493 25.73 -5.05 12.37
N VAL A 494 25.51 -6.35 12.15
CA VAL A 494 24.44 -6.91 11.30
C VAL A 494 23.05 -6.59 11.86
N LYS A 495 22.17 -6.08 11.01
CA LYS A 495 20.76 -5.83 11.33
C LYS A 495 19.94 -7.11 11.10
N VAL A 496 19.51 -7.75 12.18
CA VAL A 496 18.48 -8.79 12.17
C VAL A 496 17.19 -8.19 12.75
N LEU A 497 16.07 -8.37 12.05
CA LEU A 497 14.74 -8.01 12.55
C LEU A 497 13.94 -9.30 12.73
N ALA A 498 13.41 -9.50 13.93
CA ALA A 498 12.50 -10.59 14.26
C ALA A 498 11.31 -10.01 15.04
N TRP A 499 10.11 -10.51 14.74
CA TRP A 499 8.88 -10.14 15.43
C TRP A 499 8.11 -11.41 15.81
N GLY A 500 7.24 -11.28 16.80
CA GLY A 500 6.32 -12.32 17.23
C GLY A 500 5.14 -11.67 17.93
N ALA A 501 3.97 -12.28 17.81
CA ALA A 501 2.79 -11.90 18.58
C ALA A 501 2.82 -12.60 19.96
N ILE A 502 2.25 -11.93 20.96
CA ILE A 502 1.85 -12.55 22.22
C ILE A 502 0.33 -12.45 22.24
N GLU A 503 -0.38 -13.54 22.50
CA GLU A 503 -1.84 -13.49 22.62
C GLU A 503 -2.27 -12.57 23.77
N ASP A 504 -3.41 -11.90 23.60
CA ASP A 504 -4.04 -11.13 24.67
C ASP A 504 -4.33 -12.02 25.90
N SER A 505 -4.62 -13.31 25.69
CA SER A 505 -4.78 -14.34 26.74
C SER A 505 -3.59 -14.41 27.71
N ALA A 506 -2.36 -14.33 27.18
CA ALA A 506 -1.11 -14.37 27.94
C ALA A 506 -0.77 -13.01 28.55
N CYS A 507 -1.05 -11.91 27.85
CA CYS A 507 -0.93 -10.56 28.40
C CYS A 507 -1.84 -10.36 29.62
N GLN A 508 -3.10 -10.80 29.54
CA GLN A 508 -4.09 -10.70 30.61
C GLN A 508 -3.60 -11.45 31.86
N LYS A 509 -3.18 -12.71 31.70
CA LYS A 509 -2.72 -13.57 32.81
C LYS A 509 -1.55 -12.97 33.58
N ILE A 510 -0.57 -12.40 32.88
CA ILE A 510 0.66 -11.85 33.48
C ILE A 510 0.41 -10.48 34.14
N LEU A 511 -0.54 -9.69 33.65
CA LEU A 511 -0.85 -8.36 34.18
C LEU A 511 -1.86 -8.40 35.34
N ASP A 512 -2.84 -9.30 35.31
CA ASP A 512 -3.85 -9.46 36.37
C ASP A 512 -3.22 -9.89 37.70
N ASP A 513 -2.27 -10.82 37.69
CA ASP A 513 -1.54 -11.26 38.90
C ASP A 513 -0.72 -10.10 39.51
N LEU A 514 -0.27 -9.14 38.69
CA LEU A 514 0.45 -7.95 39.14
C LEU A 514 -0.48 -6.91 39.82
N LEU A 515 -1.79 -6.97 39.57
CA LEU A 515 -2.79 -6.00 40.03
C LEU A 515 -3.61 -6.47 41.24
N ARG A 516 -3.56 -7.76 41.59
CA ARG A 516 -4.27 -8.33 42.75
C ARG A 516 -3.56 -8.09 44.09
N GLY A 517 -2.38 -7.47 44.08
CA GLY A 517 -1.55 -7.19 45.26
C GLY A 517 -1.60 -5.74 45.75
N SER A 518 -2.33 -5.51 46.85
CA SER A 518 -2.31 -4.31 47.74
C SER A 518 -3.09 -3.03 47.32
N LEU A 519 -3.79 -2.49 48.31
CA LEU A 519 -4.62 -1.26 48.38
C LEU A 519 -3.78 -0.05 48.88
N PRO A 520 -4.34 1.17 49.11
CA PRO A 520 -5.50 1.87 48.53
C PRO A 520 -5.14 3.28 47.97
N MET A 521 -6.11 4.07 47.49
CA MET A 521 -5.93 5.50 47.17
C MET A 521 -6.02 6.40 48.41
N PHE A 522 -5.03 7.28 48.61
CA PHE A 522 -5.18 8.59 49.28
C PHE A 522 -4.17 9.61 48.68
N PRO A 523 -4.39 10.95 48.79
CA PRO A 523 -3.63 11.97 48.05
C PRO A 523 -2.51 12.64 48.87
N VAL A 524 -1.92 13.72 48.30
CA VAL A 524 -0.98 14.73 48.85
C VAL A 524 0.48 14.61 48.37
N SER A 525 1.23 15.70 48.55
CA SER A 525 2.39 16.19 47.81
C SER A 525 3.76 15.59 48.18
N ALA A 526 4.72 15.91 47.32
CA ALA A 526 6.15 15.67 47.45
C ALA A 526 6.77 15.82 48.85
N ALA A 527 7.52 14.79 49.27
CA ALA A 527 8.67 14.88 50.17
C ALA A 527 9.59 13.63 50.01
N SER A 528 10.84 13.75 50.46
CA SER A 528 11.82 12.70 50.85
C SER A 528 11.69 11.25 50.32
N GLY A 529 12.80 10.70 49.83
CA GLY A 529 12.97 9.26 49.64
C GLY A 529 13.91 8.62 50.67
N GLY A 530 13.95 7.28 50.71
CA GLY A 530 15.04 6.51 51.32
C GLY A 530 14.77 5.90 52.70
N LEU A 531 14.47 4.60 52.71
CA LEU A 531 14.67 3.67 53.84
C LEU A 531 14.94 2.28 53.22
N GLY A 532 15.79 1.45 53.83
CA GLY A 532 16.04 0.11 53.29
C GLY A 532 17.13 -0.72 53.99
N THR A 533 17.21 -2.00 53.60
CA THR A 533 18.25 -3.01 53.92
C THR A 533 18.40 -3.35 55.42
N PHE A 534 18.46 -4.61 55.86
CA PHE A 534 19.40 -5.71 55.53
C PHE A 534 18.80 -7.07 56.03
N PRO A 535 19.43 -8.27 55.88
CA PRO A 535 20.81 -8.57 55.43
C PRO A 535 20.94 -9.54 54.24
N ALA A 536 22.20 -9.72 53.83
CA ALA A 536 22.70 -10.56 52.72
C ALA A 536 23.08 -12.00 53.23
N PRO A 537 23.83 -12.89 52.53
CA PRO A 537 24.92 -12.67 51.55
C PRO A 537 24.73 -13.30 50.16
N GLY A 538 25.12 -12.59 49.10
CA GLY A 538 25.02 -13.10 47.71
C GLY A 538 25.50 -12.17 46.58
N ILE A 539 26.47 -11.28 46.85
CA ILE A 539 26.94 -10.20 45.94
C ILE A 539 25.91 -9.06 45.77
N LEU A 540 26.39 -7.81 45.72
CA LEU A 540 25.64 -6.55 45.95
C LEU A 540 26.10 -5.42 44.96
N PRO A 541 25.53 -4.19 44.92
CA PRO A 541 24.13 -3.89 44.54
C PRO A 541 23.91 -2.51 43.78
N ASN A 542 22.65 -2.11 43.53
CA ASN A 542 22.09 -0.71 43.52
C ASN A 542 22.57 0.35 42.46
N THR A 543 21.90 1.48 42.11
CA THR A 543 20.56 2.16 42.28
C THR A 543 20.50 3.37 41.28
N LEU A 544 19.46 4.21 41.08
CA LEU A 544 17.98 4.12 41.00
C LEU A 544 17.37 5.51 40.58
N GLY A 545 16.23 5.56 39.86
CA GLY A 545 15.38 6.78 39.66
C GLY A 545 15.51 7.51 38.29
N SER A 546 14.58 8.37 37.82
CA SER A 546 13.18 8.71 38.20
C SER A 546 12.46 9.40 37.01
N LYS A 547 11.11 9.48 36.98
CA LYS A 547 10.33 10.16 35.90
C LYS A 547 8.97 10.67 36.39
N MET A 548 8.51 11.84 35.91
CA MET A 548 7.15 12.37 36.15
C MET A 548 6.63 13.15 34.92
N VAL A 549 5.31 13.19 34.73
CA VAL A 549 4.60 13.87 33.62
C VAL A 549 3.23 14.37 34.14
N TRP A 550 2.65 15.41 33.54
CA TRP A 550 1.24 15.79 33.75
C TRP A 550 0.52 16.06 32.41
N SER A 551 -0.82 16.09 32.42
CA SER A 551 -1.64 15.77 31.24
C SER A 551 -2.99 16.49 31.17
N ARG A 552 -3.61 16.51 29.99
CA ARG A 552 -5.07 16.42 29.82
C ARG A 552 -5.44 15.39 28.74
N ILE A 553 -6.62 14.79 28.87
CA ILE A 553 -7.14 13.64 28.13
C ILE A 553 -8.58 13.94 27.70
N PRO A 554 -8.97 13.64 26.45
CA PRO A 554 -10.26 13.00 26.17
C PRO A 554 -10.13 11.49 25.83
N GLN A 555 -11.25 10.77 25.84
CA GLN A 555 -11.31 9.31 26.09
C GLN A 555 -11.21 8.39 24.85
N ALA A 556 -10.72 7.15 25.10
CA ALA A 556 -10.88 5.91 24.30
C ALA A 556 -10.27 5.90 22.86
N SER A 557 -10.01 4.76 22.21
CA SER A 557 -10.22 3.33 22.55
C SER A 557 -8.89 2.52 22.38
N PRO A 558 -8.85 1.15 22.34
CA PRO A 558 -7.64 0.40 22.68
C PRO A 558 -6.52 0.40 21.62
N ARG A 559 -5.28 0.16 22.07
CA ARG A 559 -4.12 -0.16 21.21
C ARG A 559 -3.24 -1.26 21.81
N THR A 560 -2.94 -2.26 21.00
CA THR A 560 -2.00 -3.37 21.25
C THR A 560 -0.61 -2.84 21.61
N ARG A 561 0.16 -3.59 22.42
CA ARG A 561 1.51 -3.19 22.87
C ARG A 561 2.57 -4.23 22.49
N THR A 562 3.50 -3.83 21.64
CA THR A 562 4.64 -4.67 21.23
C THR A 562 5.83 -4.49 22.17
N ILE A 563 6.50 -5.59 22.53
CA ILE A 563 7.77 -5.59 23.28
C ILE A 563 8.80 -6.42 22.47
N THR A 564 10.05 -5.97 22.43
CA THR A 564 11.14 -6.63 21.68
C THR A 564 12.38 -6.75 22.54
N TYR A 565 12.98 -7.94 22.58
CA TYR A 565 14.22 -8.24 23.30
C TYR A 565 15.41 -8.37 22.34
N GLY A 566 16.62 -8.06 22.84
CA GLY A 566 17.88 -8.26 22.12
C GLY A 566 19.00 -8.65 23.07
N ARG A 567 19.80 -9.67 22.69
CA ARG A 567 20.99 -10.11 23.44
C ARG A 567 22.22 -9.34 22.94
N ARG A 568 23.28 -9.27 23.76
CA ARG A 568 24.42 -8.38 23.53
C ARG A 568 25.74 -9.06 23.89
N ASP A 569 26.77 -8.80 23.07
CA ASP A 569 28.18 -8.90 23.45
C ASP A 569 28.78 -7.49 23.57
N HIS A 570 29.93 -7.35 24.26
CA HIS A 570 30.43 -6.06 24.73
C HIS A 570 31.45 -5.38 23.80
N PHE A 571 31.30 -4.07 23.59
CA PHE A 571 32.37 -3.07 23.70
C PHE A 571 31.76 -1.67 23.91
N GLY A 572 32.28 -0.89 24.86
CA GLY A 572 31.58 0.27 25.44
C GLY A 572 31.89 1.63 24.81
N SER A 573 30.88 2.51 24.75
CA SER A 573 31.04 3.96 24.58
C SER A 573 29.71 4.69 24.90
N THR A 574 29.64 5.45 25.97
CA THR A 574 28.40 6.13 26.40
C THR A 574 28.31 7.55 25.84
N GLY A 575 27.32 7.81 24.99
CA GLY A 575 26.91 9.17 24.60
C GLY A 575 25.56 9.52 25.22
N ASN A 576 25.27 10.82 25.38
CA ASN A 576 23.98 11.32 25.85
C ASN A 576 23.40 12.32 24.84
N ALA A 577 22.09 12.52 24.83
CA ALA A 577 21.39 13.31 23.81
C ALA A 577 20.49 14.42 24.39
N VAL A 578 20.43 15.53 23.66
CA VAL A 578 19.68 16.75 24.00
C VAL A 578 18.68 17.05 22.90
N ARG A 579 17.41 17.29 23.24
CA ARG A 579 16.37 17.69 22.29
C ARG A 579 16.09 19.19 22.38
N ILE A 580 16.16 19.85 21.24
CA ILE A 580 15.85 21.27 21.04
C ILE A 580 14.56 21.39 20.23
N VAL A 581 13.60 22.20 20.69
CA VAL A 581 12.27 22.37 20.08
C VAL A 581 12.07 23.83 19.64
N ARG A 582 11.47 24.02 18.46
CA ARG A 582 11.01 25.33 17.96
C ARG A 582 9.58 25.22 17.45
N THR A 583 8.68 26.06 17.96
CA THR A 583 7.35 26.27 17.37
C THR A 583 7.41 27.31 16.25
N VAL A 584 6.74 27.02 15.14
CA VAL A 584 6.33 28.03 14.15
C VAL A 584 4.83 28.27 14.37
N GLY A 585 4.44 29.53 14.54
CA GLY A 585 3.03 29.91 14.65
C GLY A 585 2.53 30.42 13.30
N SER A 586 1.43 29.83 12.82
CA SER A 586 0.61 30.36 11.73
C SER A 586 -0.84 30.27 12.18
N SER A 587 -1.50 31.42 12.33
CA SER A 587 -2.91 31.51 12.71
C SER A 587 -3.81 31.19 11.51
N ALA A 588 -4.60 30.14 11.63
CA ALA A 588 -5.81 29.92 10.85
C ALA A 588 -6.84 29.25 11.78
N GLU A 589 -8.06 29.77 11.81
CA GLU A 589 -9.19 29.22 12.56
C GLU A 589 -10.05 28.34 11.65
N ALA A 590 -10.93 27.53 12.26
CA ALA A 590 -11.91 26.64 11.62
C ALA A 590 -11.32 25.48 10.78
N SER A 591 -11.94 24.29 10.76
CA SER A 591 -13.02 23.75 11.58
C SER A 591 -12.91 22.22 11.71
N THR A 592 -13.62 21.65 12.68
CA THR A 592 -13.73 20.20 12.91
C THR A 592 -14.47 19.47 11.78
N VAL A 593 -13.81 18.47 11.19
CA VAL A 593 -14.23 17.05 11.24
C VAL A 593 -12.98 16.22 11.52
#